data_AF-A0A1F8LLP2-F1
#
_entry.id   AF-A0A1F8LLP2-F1
#
_cell.length_a   1.000
_cell.length_b   1.000
_cell.length_c   1.000
_cell.angle_alpha   90.00
_cell.angle_beta   90.00
_cell.angle_gamma   90.00
#
_symmetry.space_group_name_H-M   'P 1'
#
loop_
_entity.id
_entity.type
_entity.pdbx_description
1 polymer ?
#
loop_
_entity_poly.entity_id
_entity_poly.type
_entity_poly.pdbx_seq_one_letter_code
_entity_poly.pdbx_strand_id
1 'polypeptide(L)'
;MLLAIPAVLLAAPVVAAGGLHATFPLNGSQEVPSVSTAGTGNAVLDINAAETQITYSVTYSGLTGPITGAHLHLGARGANGGVLFALAGGPSPSPLTGALTAADLAATGDVSTFAQAIDAIKHGRVYVNIHTAANPGGEIRGQVPALLPPTDVAPGATAPDGAPSGTVLLLVVGIAGLLVARRRFGTASR
;
A
#
# COMPACT_ATOMS: atom_id res chain seq x y z
N MET A 1 -43.72 37.04 17.89
CA MET A 1 -42.26 37.00 17.64
C MET A 1 -41.84 35.55 17.59
N LEU A 2 -41.59 35.02 16.39
CA LEU A 2 -41.18 33.63 16.19
C LEU A 2 -39.65 33.57 16.29
N LEU A 3 -39.11 32.80 17.24
CA LEU A 3 -37.67 32.69 17.50
C LEU A 3 -37.05 31.70 16.49
N ALA A 4 -36.17 32.17 15.62
CA ALA A 4 -35.40 31.32 14.72
C ALA A 4 -34.20 30.72 15.48
N ILE A 5 -34.09 29.38 15.50
CA ILE A 5 -32.93 28.67 16.05
C ILE A 5 -31.93 28.49 14.90
N PRO A 6 -30.66 28.93 15.04
CA PRO A 6 -29.66 28.67 14.01
C PRO A 6 -29.25 27.20 14.04
N ALA A 7 -29.41 26.51 12.91
CA ALA A 7 -28.85 25.17 12.70
C ALA A 7 -27.33 25.28 12.61
N VAL A 8 -26.62 24.75 13.60
CA VAL A 8 -25.17 24.58 13.56
C VAL A 8 -24.87 23.39 12.65
N LEU A 9 -24.40 23.66 11.43
CA LEU A 9 -23.92 22.65 10.51
C LEU A 9 -22.57 22.13 11.02
N LEU A 10 -22.57 20.96 11.66
CA LEU A 10 -21.36 20.21 11.97
C LEU A 10 -20.78 19.69 10.65
N ALA A 11 -19.73 20.34 10.14
CA ALA A 11 -18.91 19.76 9.09
C ALA A 11 -18.10 18.61 9.69
N ALA A 12 -18.51 17.37 9.42
CA ALA A 12 -17.66 16.22 9.71
C ALA A 12 -16.38 16.33 8.86
N PRO A 13 -15.20 15.98 9.40
CA PRO A 13 -14.00 15.93 8.58
C PRO A 13 -14.22 14.88 7.48
N VAL A 14 -14.16 15.32 6.21
CA VAL A 14 -13.94 14.40 5.10
C VAL A 14 -12.54 13.84 5.29
N VAL A 15 -12.44 12.65 5.88
CA VAL A 15 -11.24 11.85 5.79
C VAL A 15 -11.07 11.57 4.30
N ALA A 16 -10.02 12.13 3.69
CA ALA A 16 -9.62 11.75 2.35
C ALA A 16 -9.41 10.23 2.39
N ALA A 17 -10.27 9.48 1.70
CA ALA A 17 -10.18 8.03 1.65
C ALA A 17 -8.91 7.68 0.86
N GLY A 18 -7.80 7.47 1.56
CA GLY A 18 -6.50 7.23 0.96
C GLY A 18 -6.45 5.83 0.37
N GLY A 19 -6.44 5.74 -0.97
CA GLY A 19 -6.08 4.51 -1.67
C GLY A 19 -4.60 4.18 -1.49
N LEU A 20 -4.22 2.96 -1.84
CA LEU A 20 -2.81 2.55 -1.89
C LEU A 20 -2.31 2.65 -3.33
N HIS A 21 -1.07 3.12 -3.50
CA HIS A 21 -0.44 3.29 -4.81
C HIS A 21 0.92 2.61 -4.83
N ALA A 22 1.20 1.87 -5.90
CA ALA A 22 2.48 1.23 -6.14
C ALA A 22 2.95 1.51 -7.57
N THR A 23 4.20 1.93 -7.72
CA THR A 23 4.90 1.98 -9.02
C THR A 23 6.17 1.14 -8.94
N PHE A 24 6.39 0.23 -9.89
CA PHE A 24 7.55 -0.67 -9.87
C PHE A 24 7.99 -1.12 -11.27
N PRO A 25 9.30 -1.32 -11.49
CA PRO A 25 9.84 -1.72 -12.79
C PRO A 25 9.71 -3.22 -13.04
N LEU A 26 9.57 -3.59 -14.32
CA LEU A 26 9.61 -4.95 -14.82
C LEU A 26 10.88 -5.16 -15.66
N ASN A 27 11.57 -6.28 -15.48
CA ASN A 27 12.69 -6.68 -16.33
C ASN A 27 12.95 -8.20 -16.24
N GLY A 28 13.76 -8.73 -17.16
CA GLY A 28 14.08 -10.16 -17.21
C GLY A 28 14.93 -10.67 -16.04
N SER A 29 15.71 -9.81 -15.38
CA SER A 29 16.53 -10.23 -14.22
C SER A 29 15.70 -10.58 -12.98
N GLN A 30 14.45 -10.11 -12.92
CA GLN A 30 13.52 -10.45 -11.86
C GLN A 30 12.84 -11.81 -12.08
N GLU A 31 12.83 -12.35 -13.31
CA GLU A 31 12.28 -13.68 -13.61
C GLU A 31 12.94 -14.78 -12.79
N VAL A 32 12.24 -15.89 -12.61
CA VAL A 32 12.76 -17.07 -11.92
C VAL A 32 12.51 -18.30 -12.80
N PRO A 33 13.56 -18.86 -13.46
CA PRO A 33 14.93 -18.34 -13.55
C PRO A 33 15.00 -17.02 -14.34
N SER A 34 16.08 -16.25 -14.13
CA SER A 34 16.28 -14.96 -14.80
C SER A 34 16.37 -15.12 -16.33
N VAL A 35 15.78 -14.19 -17.07
CA VAL A 35 15.77 -14.16 -18.53
C VAL A 35 16.70 -13.06 -19.04
N SER A 36 17.58 -13.39 -19.99
CA SER A 36 18.39 -12.41 -20.72
C SER A 36 17.58 -11.84 -21.88
N THR A 37 17.04 -10.64 -21.70
CA THR A 37 16.23 -9.93 -22.70
C THR A 37 16.52 -8.42 -22.67
N ALA A 38 16.23 -7.72 -23.77
CA ALA A 38 16.14 -6.26 -23.81
C ALA A 38 14.79 -5.74 -23.28
N GLY A 39 13.84 -6.66 -23.02
CA GLY A 39 12.51 -6.37 -22.51
C GLY A 39 12.55 -5.60 -21.20
N THR A 40 11.77 -4.52 -21.14
CA THR A 40 11.57 -3.73 -19.92
C THR A 40 10.12 -3.28 -19.81
N GLY A 41 9.71 -2.90 -18.61
CA GLY A 41 8.40 -2.32 -18.39
C GLY A 41 8.30 -1.59 -17.06
N ASN A 42 7.15 -0.98 -16.82
CA ASN A 42 6.80 -0.35 -15.56
C ASN A 42 5.33 -0.57 -15.28
N ALA A 43 5.00 -0.99 -14.06
CA ALA A 43 3.63 -1.19 -13.63
C ALA A 43 3.25 -0.16 -12.56
N VAL A 44 1.99 0.25 -12.64
CA VAL A 44 1.29 1.05 -11.65
C VAL A 44 0.08 0.26 -11.17
N LEU A 45 -0.09 0.15 -9.86
CA LEU A 45 -1.28 -0.41 -9.22
C LEU A 45 -1.85 0.61 -8.24
N ASP A 46 -3.14 0.87 -8.37
CA ASP A 46 -3.93 1.73 -7.49
C ASP A 46 -5.04 0.90 -6.84
N ILE A 47 -5.02 0.78 -5.52
CA ILE A 47 -6.07 0.11 -4.74
C ILE A 47 -6.98 1.19 -4.19
N ASN A 48 -8.28 1.12 -4.48
CA ASN A 48 -9.23 2.07 -3.93
C ASN A 48 -9.30 1.97 -2.39
N ALA A 49 -9.71 3.05 -1.72
CA ALA A 49 -9.73 3.09 -0.25
C ALA A 49 -10.69 2.06 0.39
N ALA A 50 -11.67 1.55 -0.37
CA ALA A 50 -12.56 0.49 0.07
C ALA A 50 -11.96 -0.91 -0.06
N GLU A 51 -10.79 -1.05 -0.71
CA GLU A 51 -10.10 -2.31 -0.98
C GLU A 51 -10.95 -3.32 -1.76
N THR A 52 -11.81 -2.81 -2.64
CA THR A 52 -12.72 -3.59 -3.48
C THR A 52 -12.32 -3.57 -4.96
N GLN A 53 -11.36 -2.74 -5.34
CA GLN A 53 -10.90 -2.62 -6.72
C GLN A 53 -9.41 -2.28 -6.79
N ILE A 54 -8.71 -2.91 -7.73
CA ILE A 54 -7.35 -2.57 -8.15
C ILE A 54 -7.43 -2.00 -9.57
N THR A 55 -7.01 -0.77 -9.81
CA THR A 55 -6.76 -0.24 -11.15
C THR A 55 -5.29 -0.45 -11.50
N TYR A 56 -5.01 -0.87 -12.73
CA TYR A 56 -3.64 -1.11 -13.18
C TYR A 56 -3.32 -0.39 -14.49
N SER A 57 -2.04 -0.03 -14.63
CA SER A 57 -1.42 0.38 -15.90
C SER A 57 -0.04 -0.26 -16.00
N VAL A 58 0.22 -1.02 -17.07
CA VAL A 58 1.50 -1.68 -17.31
C VAL A 58 2.03 -1.29 -18.68
N THR A 59 3.13 -0.54 -18.71
CA THR A 59 3.86 -0.22 -19.94
C THR A 59 4.98 -1.21 -20.14
N TYR A 60 5.28 -1.54 -21.40
CA TYR A 60 6.38 -2.43 -21.75
C TYR A 60 6.90 -2.14 -23.16
N SER A 61 8.16 -2.49 -23.39
CA SER A 61 8.84 -2.35 -24.67
C SER A 61 10.04 -3.30 -24.75
N GLY A 62 10.60 -3.45 -25.95
CA GLY A 62 11.83 -4.23 -26.16
C GLY A 62 11.69 -5.74 -25.98
N LEU A 63 10.45 -6.26 -25.89
CA LEU A 63 10.19 -7.69 -25.78
C LEU A 63 10.61 -8.44 -27.05
N THR A 64 10.91 -9.73 -26.92
CA THR A 64 11.31 -10.59 -28.04
C THR A 64 10.22 -10.81 -29.10
N GLY A 65 8.97 -10.43 -28.81
CA GLY A 65 7.85 -10.49 -29.74
C GLY A 65 6.55 -9.97 -29.11
N PRO A 66 5.41 -10.12 -29.80
CA PRO A 66 4.10 -9.82 -29.23
C PRO A 66 3.87 -10.60 -27.92
N ILE A 67 3.21 -9.98 -26.96
CA ILE A 67 2.86 -10.67 -25.71
C ILE A 67 1.87 -11.79 -25.99
N THR A 68 2.01 -12.90 -25.29
CA THR A 68 1.05 -14.02 -25.32
C THR A 68 0.13 -14.01 -24.11
N GLY A 69 0.50 -13.27 -23.06
CA GLY A 69 -0.31 -13.04 -21.89
C GLY A 69 0.39 -12.13 -20.89
N ALA A 70 -0.36 -11.62 -19.93
CA ALA A 70 0.18 -10.90 -18.79
C ALA A 70 -0.70 -11.17 -17.56
N HIS A 71 -0.06 -11.32 -16.40
CA HIS A 71 -0.73 -11.78 -15.20
C HIS A 71 -0.20 -11.07 -13.95
N LEU A 72 -1.05 -10.98 -12.94
CA LEU A 72 -0.67 -10.72 -11.56
C LEU A 72 -0.63 -12.07 -10.83
N HIS A 73 0.53 -12.45 -10.28
CA HIS A 73 0.76 -13.74 -9.65
C HIS A 73 0.97 -13.62 -8.13
N LEU A 74 0.58 -14.66 -7.39
CA LEU A 74 0.96 -14.86 -6.00
C LEU A 74 2.37 -15.46 -5.93
N GLY A 75 3.31 -14.73 -5.34
CA GLY A 75 4.66 -15.21 -5.07
C GLY A 75 5.57 -14.11 -4.53
N ALA A 76 6.35 -14.45 -3.51
CA ALA A 76 7.38 -13.56 -2.99
C ALA A 76 8.54 -13.42 -3.99
N ARG A 77 9.39 -12.41 -3.77
CA ARG A 77 10.60 -12.20 -4.58
C ARG A 77 11.45 -13.47 -4.61
N GLY A 78 11.79 -13.93 -5.81
CA GLY A 78 12.61 -15.13 -6.01
C GLY A 78 11.84 -16.46 -6.04
N ALA A 79 10.50 -16.45 -5.89
CA ALA A 79 9.67 -17.65 -5.95
C ALA A 79 8.54 -17.51 -6.97
N ASN A 80 8.31 -18.54 -7.78
CA ASN A 80 7.14 -18.58 -8.67
C ASN A 80 5.88 -18.99 -7.91
N GLY A 81 4.72 -18.58 -8.42
CA GLY A 81 3.44 -19.10 -7.94
C GLY A 81 2.29 -18.85 -8.91
N GLY A 82 1.08 -19.18 -8.46
CA GLY A 82 -0.10 -19.19 -9.34
C GLY A 82 -0.58 -17.80 -9.74
N VAL A 83 -1.42 -17.77 -10.77
CA VAL A 83 -2.08 -16.55 -11.27
C VAL A 83 -3.20 -16.16 -10.32
N LEU A 84 -3.20 -14.91 -9.84
CA LEU A 84 -4.32 -14.29 -9.14
C LEU A 84 -5.28 -13.60 -10.10
N PHE A 85 -4.73 -12.89 -11.10
CA PHE A 85 -5.51 -12.12 -12.06
C PHE A 85 -4.89 -12.16 -13.45
N ALA A 86 -5.72 -12.30 -14.48
CA ALA A 86 -5.32 -12.09 -15.86
C ALA A 86 -5.40 -10.61 -16.23
N LEU A 87 -4.30 -10.05 -16.75
CA LEU A 87 -4.23 -8.66 -17.22
C LEU A 87 -4.37 -8.56 -18.74
N ALA A 88 -3.91 -9.60 -19.46
CA ALA A 88 -4.11 -9.80 -20.89
C ALA A 88 -4.07 -11.29 -21.24
N GLY A 89 -4.97 -11.74 -22.11
CA GLY A 89 -5.05 -13.14 -22.57
C GLY A 89 -4.37 -13.41 -23.92
N GLY A 90 -3.64 -12.44 -24.47
CA GLY A 90 -3.05 -12.53 -25.80
C GLY A 90 -2.40 -11.24 -26.27
N PRO A 91 -2.03 -11.15 -27.57
CA PRO A 91 -1.39 -9.97 -28.14
C PRO A 91 -2.20 -8.71 -27.85
N SER A 92 -1.60 -7.82 -27.07
CA SER A 92 -2.17 -6.53 -26.68
C SER A 92 -1.12 -5.45 -26.87
N PRO A 93 -1.50 -4.20 -27.16
CA PRO A 93 -0.56 -3.08 -27.21
C PRO A 93 -0.20 -2.60 -25.79
N SER A 94 0.96 -1.98 -25.66
CA SER A 94 1.32 -1.22 -24.45
C SER A 94 0.68 0.18 -24.50
N PRO A 95 0.11 0.71 -23.39
CA PRO A 95 -0.01 0.06 -22.08
C PRO A 95 -1.17 -0.95 -21.98
N LEU A 96 -1.04 -1.94 -21.09
CA LEU A 96 -2.20 -2.66 -20.56
C LEU A 96 -2.84 -1.81 -19.47
N THR A 97 -4.16 -1.61 -19.54
CA THR A 97 -4.91 -0.89 -18.51
C THR A 97 -6.20 -1.63 -18.18
N GLY A 98 -6.61 -1.61 -16.92
CA GLY A 98 -7.86 -2.22 -16.51
C GLY A 98 -8.16 -2.05 -15.03
N ALA A 99 -9.25 -2.68 -14.60
CA ALA A 99 -9.67 -2.74 -13.21
C ALA A 99 -9.97 -4.20 -12.84
N LEU A 100 -9.55 -4.60 -11.65
CA LEU A 100 -9.72 -5.94 -11.10
C LEU A 100 -10.58 -5.86 -9.84
N THR A 101 -11.50 -6.80 -9.72
CA THR A 101 -12.44 -6.93 -8.61
C THR A 101 -12.47 -8.37 -8.12
N ALA A 102 -13.31 -8.67 -7.14
CA ALA A 102 -13.52 -10.03 -6.66
C ALA A 102 -13.98 -11.02 -7.76
N ALA A 103 -14.64 -10.54 -8.82
CA ALA A 103 -15.09 -11.38 -9.93
C ALA A 103 -13.93 -11.89 -10.81
N ASP A 104 -12.80 -11.19 -10.80
CA ASP A 104 -11.63 -11.48 -11.65
C ASP A 104 -10.60 -12.38 -10.95
N LEU A 105 -10.81 -12.65 -9.65
CA LEU A 105 -9.87 -13.40 -8.83
C LEU A 105 -9.89 -14.89 -9.17
N ALA A 106 -8.73 -15.43 -9.52
CA ALA A 106 -8.46 -16.86 -9.50
C ALA A 106 -7.83 -17.25 -8.16
N ALA A 107 -8.49 -18.14 -7.42
CA ALA A 107 -7.95 -18.66 -6.16
C ALA A 107 -6.68 -19.49 -6.38
N THR A 108 -5.64 -19.24 -5.58
CA THR A 108 -4.37 -19.96 -5.66
C THR A 108 -3.59 -19.86 -4.35
N GLY A 109 -2.84 -20.92 -4.00
CA GLY A 109 -2.09 -20.98 -2.76
C GLY A 109 -3.00 -20.77 -1.53
N ASP A 110 -2.60 -19.83 -0.66
CA ASP A 110 -3.34 -19.40 0.53
C ASP A 110 -4.34 -18.25 0.26
N VAL A 111 -4.51 -17.82 -1.00
CA VAL A 111 -5.38 -16.71 -1.40
C VAL A 111 -6.62 -17.24 -2.12
N SER A 112 -7.79 -17.12 -1.49
CA SER A 112 -9.08 -17.54 -2.06
C SER A 112 -10.14 -16.43 -2.09
N THR A 113 -9.83 -15.25 -1.56
CA THR A 113 -10.73 -14.10 -1.51
C THR A 113 -10.02 -12.83 -1.95
N PHE A 114 -10.79 -11.84 -2.42
CA PHE A 114 -10.21 -10.57 -2.87
C PHE A 114 -9.48 -9.84 -1.74
N ALA A 115 -10.02 -9.90 -0.52
CA ALA A 115 -9.38 -9.33 0.67
C ALA A 115 -7.99 -9.97 0.94
N GLN A 116 -7.87 -11.29 0.80
CA GLN A 116 -6.56 -11.97 0.90
C GLN A 116 -5.61 -11.58 -0.24
N ALA A 117 -6.12 -11.33 -1.45
CA ALA A 117 -5.29 -10.85 -2.55
C ALA A 117 -4.77 -9.43 -2.27
N ILE A 118 -5.60 -8.54 -1.73
CA ILE A 118 -5.18 -7.20 -1.28
C ILE A 118 -4.14 -7.30 -0.16
N ASP A 119 -4.33 -8.18 0.82
CA ASP A 119 -3.35 -8.42 1.88
C ASP A 119 -2.01 -8.93 1.33
N ALA A 120 -2.03 -9.86 0.37
CA ALA A 120 -0.84 -10.33 -0.30
C ALA A 120 -0.11 -9.21 -1.05
N ILE A 121 -0.85 -8.32 -1.74
CA ILE A 121 -0.28 -7.15 -2.42
C ILE A 121 0.39 -6.21 -1.41
N LYS A 122 -0.30 -5.88 -0.32
CA LYS A 122 0.20 -5.01 0.76
C LYS A 122 1.51 -5.50 1.37
N HIS A 123 1.68 -6.81 1.48
CA HIS A 123 2.89 -7.45 1.99
C HIS A 123 3.93 -7.76 0.90
N GLY A 124 3.75 -7.27 -0.33
CA GLY A 124 4.70 -7.46 -1.42
C GLY A 124 4.85 -8.92 -1.87
N ARG A 125 3.82 -9.75 -1.65
CA ARG A 125 3.78 -11.18 -2.02
C ARG A 125 3.24 -11.41 -3.44
N VAL A 126 3.22 -10.36 -4.27
CA VAL A 126 2.59 -10.38 -5.59
C VAL A 126 3.52 -9.76 -6.62
N TYR A 127 3.46 -10.26 -7.86
CA TYR A 127 4.26 -9.75 -8.97
C TYR A 127 3.47 -9.69 -10.27
N VAL A 128 3.81 -8.73 -11.14
CA VAL A 128 3.35 -8.72 -12.53
C VAL A 128 4.33 -9.51 -13.37
N ASN A 129 3.81 -10.31 -14.31
CA ASN A 129 4.60 -11.04 -15.29
C ASN A 129 4.01 -10.87 -16.70
N ILE A 130 4.88 -10.72 -17.70
CA ILE A 130 4.49 -10.63 -19.11
C ILE A 130 5.19 -11.74 -19.89
N HIS A 131 4.42 -12.46 -20.71
CA HIS A 131 4.88 -13.62 -21.47
C HIS A 131 4.98 -13.29 -22.96
N THR A 132 5.91 -13.95 -23.65
CA THR A 132 6.00 -13.97 -25.12
C THR A 132 6.13 -15.40 -25.61
N ALA A 133 6.07 -15.59 -26.93
CA ALA A 133 6.26 -16.91 -27.52
C ALA A 133 7.65 -17.52 -27.22
N ALA A 134 8.70 -16.69 -27.17
CA ALA A 134 10.05 -17.16 -26.85
C ALA A 134 10.25 -17.42 -25.35
N ASN A 135 9.46 -16.77 -24.49
CA ASN A 135 9.55 -16.85 -23.04
C ASN A 135 8.17 -17.17 -22.43
N PRO A 136 7.66 -18.41 -22.62
CA PRO A 136 6.31 -18.77 -22.18
C PRO A 136 6.15 -18.78 -20.66
N GLY A 137 7.24 -19.00 -19.90
CA GLY A 137 7.24 -18.91 -18.43
C GLY A 137 7.24 -17.49 -17.88
N GLY A 138 7.47 -16.49 -18.73
CA GLY A 138 7.67 -15.08 -18.35
C GLY A 138 8.91 -14.51 -19.03
N GLU A 139 8.78 -13.35 -19.68
CA GLU A 139 9.92 -12.60 -20.23
C GLU A 139 10.40 -11.49 -19.30
N ILE A 140 9.45 -10.75 -18.71
CA ILE A 140 9.73 -9.69 -17.74
C ILE A 140 8.81 -9.77 -16.52
N ARG A 141 9.41 -9.54 -15.35
CA ARG A 141 8.74 -9.61 -14.04
C ARG A 141 9.00 -8.33 -13.25
N GLY A 142 8.01 -7.93 -12.47
CA GLY A 142 8.11 -6.83 -11.51
C GLY A 142 7.45 -7.21 -10.20
N GLN A 143 8.21 -7.22 -9.11
CA GLN A 143 7.65 -7.47 -7.76
C GLN A 143 6.93 -6.21 -7.26
N VAL A 144 5.69 -6.34 -6.79
CA VAL A 144 5.00 -5.26 -6.11
C VAL A 144 5.73 -4.98 -4.79
N PRO A 145 6.11 -3.72 -4.49
CA PRO A 145 6.71 -3.39 -3.20
C PRO A 145 5.71 -3.61 -2.06
N ALA A 146 6.20 -3.92 -0.86
CA ALA A 146 5.35 -3.87 0.32
C ALA A 146 4.84 -2.44 0.51
N LEU A 147 3.52 -2.29 0.68
CA LEU A 147 2.83 -1.02 0.84
C LEU A 147 2.56 -0.69 2.31
N LEU A 148 2.83 -1.65 3.19
CA LEU A 148 2.83 -1.47 4.63
C LEU A 148 4.27 -1.37 5.14
N PRO A 149 4.53 -0.53 6.17
CA PRO A 149 5.80 -0.60 6.88
C PRO A 149 5.98 -2.01 7.46
N PRO A 150 7.23 -2.51 7.59
CA PRO A 150 7.49 -3.76 8.29
C PRO A 150 6.79 -3.69 9.65
N THR A 151 5.89 -4.63 9.91
CA THR A 151 5.40 -4.84 11.27
C THR A 151 6.57 -5.43 12.02
N ASP A 152 7.39 -4.58 12.64
CA ASP A 152 8.28 -5.04 13.69
C ASP A 152 7.41 -5.81 14.67
N VAL A 153 7.58 -7.12 14.71
CA VAL A 153 7.24 -7.89 15.90
C VAL A 153 8.00 -7.17 17.00
N ALA A 154 7.29 -6.41 17.84
CA ALA A 154 7.88 -5.71 18.96
C ALA A 154 8.86 -6.68 19.66
N PRO A 155 10.09 -6.28 20.01
CA PRO A 155 11.00 -7.12 20.76
C PRO A 155 10.41 -7.38 22.16
N GLY A 156 9.48 -8.31 22.26
CA GLY A 156 8.90 -8.86 23.47
C GLY A 156 9.82 -9.91 24.09
N ALA A 157 11.12 -9.62 24.12
CA ALA A 157 12.12 -10.36 24.87
C ALA A 157 12.90 -9.37 25.74
N THR A 158 12.24 -8.78 26.73
CA THR A 158 12.95 -8.26 27.89
C THR A 158 13.18 -9.40 28.86
N ALA A 159 14.42 -9.91 28.89
CA ALA A 159 14.95 -10.57 30.06
C ALA A 159 14.84 -9.63 31.28
N PRO A 160 14.66 -10.15 32.50
CA PRO A 160 14.57 -9.33 33.69
C PRO A 160 16.00 -9.02 34.18
N ASP A 161 16.53 -7.85 33.85
CA ASP A 161 17.69 -7.33 34.59
C ASP A 161 17.42 -5.87 34.95
N GLY A 162 17.35 -5.64 36.27
CA GLY A 162 16.99 -4.39 36.88
C GLY A 162 18.06 -3.30 36.71
N ALA A 163 17.58 -2.08 36.48
CA ALA A 163 18.26 -0.86 36.89
C ALA A 163 17.21 0.27 37.09
N PRO A 164 17.44 1.20 38.03
CA PRO A 164 16.38 1.95 38.70
C PRO A 164 15.85 3.16 37.92
N SER A 165 14.58 3.47 38.19
CA SER A 165 13.81 4.58 37.63
C SER A 165 14.42 5.95 37.92
N GLY A 166 14.67 6.72 36.85
CA GLY A 166 14.92 8.16 36.88
C GLY A 166 13.69 8.94 36.43
N THR A 167 13.04 9.56 37.41
CA THR A 167 12.17 10.76 37.40
C THR A 167 11.61 11.31 36.07
N VAL A 168 10.27 11.32 36.00
CA VAL A 168 9.43 12.10 35.09
C VAL A 168 9.56 13.61 35.37
N LEU A 169 9.79 14.43 34.35
CA LEU A 169 9.51 15.88 34.40
C LEU A 169 8.67 16.32 33.19
N LEU A 170 7.50 16.85 33.52
CA LEU A 170 6.44 17.37 32.67
C LEU A 170 6.81 18.76 32.13
N LEU A 171 6.60 19.04 30.83
CA LEU A 171 6.58 20.41 30.32
C LEU A 171 5.25 20.70 29.62
N VAL A 172 4.40 21.47 30.31
CA VAL A 172 3.19 22.10 29.77
C VAL A 172 3.60 23.40 29.08
N VAL A 173 3.29 23.57 27.79
CA VAL A 173 3.44 24.86 27.09
C VAL A 173 2.16 25.66 27.29
N GLY A 174 2.27 26.74 28.07
CA GLY A 174 1.21 27.73 28.26
C GLY A 174 1.25 28.83 27.20
N ILE A 175 0.08 29.23 26.69
CA ILE A 175 -0.11 30.44 25.89
C ILE A 175 -0.83 31.48 26.74
N ALA A 176 -0.25 32.68 26.76
CA ALA A 176 -0.65 33.84 27.55
C ALA A 176 -1.96 34.49 27.06
N GLY A 177 -2.74 35.00 28.02
CA GLY A 177 -3.91 35.86 27.79
C GLY A 177 -4.12 36.79 28.99
N LEU A 178 -3.52 37.97 28.88
CA LEU A 178 -3.52 39.10 29.82
C LEU A 178 -4.94 39.62 30.15
N LEU A 179 -5.31 39.72 31.43
CA LEU A 179 -6.26 40.74 31.86
C LEU A 179 -5.94 41.28 33.26
N VAL A 180 -5.95 42.60 33.31
CA VAL A 180 -5.56 43.54 34.36
C VAL A 180 -6.62 43.61 35.47
N ALA A 181 -6.20 43.65 36.73
CA ALA A 181 -6.57 44.73 37.67
C ALA A 181 -5.96 44.50 39.06
N ARG A 182 -5.14 45.47 39.48
CA ARG A 182 -4.54 45.58 40.81
C ARG A 182 -5.60 46.05 41.81
N ARG A 183 -5.55 45.55 43.05
CA ARG A 183 -5.44 46.38 44.27
C ARG A 183 -5.10 45.53 45.49
N ARG A 184 -4.06 45.98 46.19
CA ARG A 184 -3.44 45.39 47.38
C ARG A 184 -4.31 45.66 48.61
N PHE A 185 -4.37 44.72 49.56
CA PHE A 185 -4.26 45.01 51.00
C PHE A 185 -3.74 43.76 51.73
N GLY A 186 -2.48 43.81 52.20
CA GLY A 186 -1.95 42.91 53.22
C GLY A 186 -2.56 43.27 54.58
N THR A 187 -2.94 42.31 55.41
CA THR A 187 -2.16 41.38 56.27
C THR A 187 -2.33 41.79 57.73
N ALA A 188 -2.73 40.80 58.50
CA ALA A 188 -3.01 40.84 59.93
C ALA A 188 -1.77 41.02 60.80
N SER A 189 -1.99 41.47 62.04
CA SER A 189 -1.28 41.10 63.26
C SER A 189 -2.03 41.79 64.43
N ARG A 190 -2.34 41.18 65.57
CA ARG A 190 -1.85 39.98 66.27
C ARG A 190 -3.00 39.25 66.95
#